data_AF-A0AAE5SX53-F1
#
_entry.id   AF-A0AAE5SX53-F1
#
_cell.length_a   1.000
_cell.length_b   1.000
_cell.length_c   1.000
_cell.angle_alpha   90.00
_cell.angle_beta   90.00
_cell.angle_gamma   90.00
#
_symmetry.space_group_name_H-M   'P 1'
#
loop_
_entity.id
_entity.type
_entity.pdbx_description
1 polymer ?
#
loop_
_entity_poly.entity_id
_entity_poly.type
_entity_poly.pdbx_seq_one_letter_code
_entity_poly.pdbx_strand_id
1 'polypeptide(L)'
;PNNQFLYRDEGLTEELGTVEPFNHKVYKVLSTRMINDRLFGFIKGKREIGWVNLESSYYVYNKTNEIVFLKEGANIQNELNIKYNFTKSFTEDIQKKYLTSKGLINYNDEFYELLYKKERFVGFMKSSDLDVGYNVEYEVTLPRDKELFVDSQFKTKVNNENDIYKLLMIFPNKSIGKVECENKKFWVDLK
;
A
#
# COMPACT_ATOMS: atom_id res chain seq x y z
N PRO A 1 -5.37 -16.43 24.04
CA PRO A 1 -5.54 -16.75 22.61
C PRO A 1 -5.47 -18.27 22.43
N ASN A 2 -6.58 -18.90 22.04
CA ASN A 2 -6.59 -20.33 21.75
C ASN A 2 -5.64 -20.60 20.57
N ASN A 3 -4.79 -21.62 20.69
CA ASN A 3 -3.88 -22.05 19.64
C ASN A 3 -4.69 -22.34 18.37
N GLN A 4 -4.67 -21.39 17.42
CA GLN A 4 -5.20 -21.61 16.08
C GLN A 4 -4.13 -22.33 15.27
N PHE A 5 -4.54 -23.42 14.62
CA PHE A 5 -3.67 -24.24 13.78
C PHE A 5 -3.90 -23.95 12.31
N LEU A 6 -2.87 -24.26 11.53
CA LEU A 6 -2.90 -24.37 10.09
C LEU A 6 -3.09 -25.84 9.74
N TYR A 7 -3.98 -26.15 8.79
CA TYR A 7 -4.27 -27.51 8.37
C TYR A 7 -3.84 -27.75 6.92
N ARG A 8 -3.38 -28.96 6.61
CA ARG A 8 -3.00 -29.32 5.23
C ARG A 8 -4.23 -29.48 4.34
N ASP A 9 -5.23 -30.17 4.86
CA ASP A 9 -6.40 -30.62 4.13
C ASP A 9 -7.68 -29.89 4.58
N GLU A 10 -8.68 -29.94 3.71
CA GLU A 10 -9.99 -29.33 3.94
C GLU A 10 -10.78 -30.00 5.07
N GLY A 11 -10.48 -31.26 5.39
CA GLY A 11 -11.08 -32.00 6.50
C GLY A 11 -10.54 -31.59 7.87
N LEU A 12 -9.54 -30.70 7.91
CA LEU A 12 -8.86 -30.24 9.12
C LEU A 12 -8.24 -31.41 9.91
N THR A 13 -7.78 -32.45 9.22
CA THR A 13 -7.31 -33.69 9.86
C THR A 13 -5.81 -33.68 10.16
N GLU A 14 -5.01 -32.99 9.36
CA GLU A 14 -3.57 -32.88 9.55
C GLU A 14 -3.15 -31.45 9.91
N GLU A 15 -2.66 -31.25 11.13
CA GLU A 15 -2.07 -29.99 11.59
C GLU A 15 -0.65 -29.80 11.05
N LEU A 16 -0.41 -28.66 10.39
CA LEU A 16 0.90 -28.26 9.89
C LEU A 16 1.69 -27.41 10.90
N GLY A 17 1.03 -26.87 11.92
CA GLY A 17 1.61 -26.00 12.94
C GLY A 17 0.68 -24.86 13.35
N THR A 18 1.20 -23.91 14.10
CA THR A 18 0.43 -22.75 14.59
C THR A 18 0.31 -21.65 13.54
N VAL A 19 -0.75 -20.84 13.64
CA VAL A 19 -0.96 -19.68 12.75
C VAL A 19 -0.03 -18.50 13.05
N GLU A 20 0.61 -18.47 14.23
CA GLU A 20 1.37 -17.30 14.71
C GLU A 20 2.36 -16.70 13.69
N PRO A 21 3.16 -17.50 12.94
CA PRO A 21 4.09 -16.96 11.94
C PRO A 21 3.41 -16.24 10.77
N PHE A 22 2.10 -16.44 10.59
CA PHE A 22 1.27 -15.88 9.54
C PHE A 22 0.44 -14.68 10.01
N ASN A 23 0.48 -14.33 11.30
CA ASN A 23 -0.21 -13.14 11.79
C ASN A 23 0.35 -11.85 11.18
N HIS A 24 -0.53 -10.85 11.06
CA HIS A 24 -0.20 -9.48 10.59
C HIS A 24 0.36 -9.40 9.17
N LYS A 25 0.02 -10.39 8.33
CA LYS A 25 0.37 -10.45 6.91
C LYS A 25 -0.89 -10.59 6.07
N VAL A 26 -0.79 -10.17 4.81
CA VAL A 26 -1.89 -10.29 3.83
C VAL A 26 -1.66 -11.52 2.98
N TYR A 27 -2.70 -12.34 2.81
CA TYR A 27 -2.67 -13.55 2.01
C TYR A 27 -3.82 -13.55 1.01
N LYS A 28 -3.61 -14.24 -0.12
CA LYS A 28 -4.71 -14.57 -1.02
C LYS A 28 -5.46 -15.75 -0.44
N VAL A 29 -6.78 -15.64 -0.36
CA VAL A 29 -7.65 -16.78 -0.07
C VAL A 29 -8.02 -17.44 -1.40
N LEU A 30 -7.74 -18.72 -1.54
CA LEU A 30 -8.00 -19.49 -2.77
C LEU A 30 -9.34 -20.21 -2.74
N SER A 31 -9.76 -20.65 -1.56
CA SER A 31 -11.03 -21.33 -1.32
C SER A 31 -11.51 -21.01 0.09
N THR A 32 -12.82 -21.08 0.31
CA THR A 32 -13.45 -20.86 1.61
C THR A 32 -14.47 -21.96 1.89
N ARG A 33 -14.63 -22.33 3.16
CA ARG A 33 -15.65 -23.28 3.59
C ARG A 33 -16.15 -22.97 4.99
N MET A 34 -17.43 -23.22 5.21
CA MET A 34 -18.03 -23.22 6.55
C MET A 34 -17.88 -24.60 7.18
N ILE A 35 -17.24 -24.68 8.35
CA ILE A 35 -17.07 -25.91 9.12
C ILE A 35 -17.45 -25.60 10.56
N ASN A 36 -18.48 -26.28 11.07
CA ASN A 36 -19.04 -26.04 12.42
C ASN A 36 -19.32 -24.54 12.67
N ASP A 37 -20.01 -23.90 11.73
CA ASP A 37 -20.37 -22.47 11.74
C ASP A 37 -19.20 -21.47 11.74
N ARG A 38 -17.98 -21.94 11.50
CA ARG A 38 -16.78 -21.10 11.38
C ARG A 38 -16.30 -21.01 9.94
N LEU A 39 -15.88 -19.82 9.53
CA LEU A 39 -15.31 -19.60 8.20
C LEU A 39 -13.84 -20.01 8.18
N PHE A 40 -13.51 -21.03 7.38
CA PHE A 40 -12.15 -21.42 7.06
C PHE A 40 -11.79 -20.99 5.64
N GLY A 41 -10.52 -20.71 5.41
CA GLY A 41 -10.01 -20.45 4.08
C GLY A 41 -8.64 -21.07 3.82
N PHE A 42 -8.45 -21.54 2.59
CA PHE A 42 -7.15 -22.01 2.11
C PHE A 42 -6.32 -20.81 1.64
N ILE A 43 -5.26 -20.49 2.39
CA ILE A 43 -4.46 -19.29 2.17
C ILE A 43 -3.19 -19.56 1.37
N LYS A 44 -2.80 -18.58 0.56
CA LYS A 44 -1.59 -18.57 -0.26
C LYS A 44 -0.81 -17.28 -0.07
N GLY A 45 0.48 -17.45 0.20
CA GLY A 45 1.50 -16.39 0.12
C GLY A 45 2.27 -16.51 -1.18
N LYS A 46 3.60 -16.64 -1.10
CA LYS A 46 4.43 -17.03 -2.27
C LYS A 46 4.13 -18.45 -2.76
N ARG A 47 3.85 -19.34 -1.82
CA ARG A 47 3.37 -20.71 -2.02
C ARG A 47 2.06 -20.91 -1.28
N GLU A 48 1.36 -21.98 -1.58
CA GLU A 48 0.22 -22.45 -0.78
C GLU A 48 0.70 -22.76 0.65
N ILE A 49 -0.15 -22.44 1.62
CA ILE A 49 0.18 -22.51 3.03
C ILE A 49 -0.68 -23.57 3.71
N GLY A 50 -2.00 -23.41 3.67
CA GLY A 50 -2.93 -24.33 4.33
C GLY A 50 -4.28 -23.70 4.62
N TRP A 51 -5.16 -24.48 5.23
CA TRP A 51 -6.46 -24.04 5.73
C TRP A 51 -6.32 -23.41 7.11
N VAL A 52 -7.00 -22.29 7.33
CA VAL A 52 -6.99 -21.56 8.60
C VAL A 52 -8.36 -20.96 8.89
N ASN A 53 -8.71 -20.84 10.17
CA ASN A 53 -9.89 -20.10 10.59
C ASN A 53 -9.70 -18.59 10.30
N LEU A 54 -10.66 -17.98 9.61
CA LEU A 54 -10.63 -16.57 9.18
C LEU A 54 -11.43 -15.62 10.08
N GLU A 55 -12.10 -16.07 11.14
CA GLU A 55 -12.95 -15.23 12.01
C GLU A 55 -12.18 -14.09 12.69
N SER A 56 -10.89 -14.29 12.94
CA SER A 56 -9.99 -13.27 13.50
C SER A 56 -9.26 -12.44 12.44
N SER A 57 -9.56 -12.66 11.15
CA SER A 57 -8.93 -12.00 10.02
C SER A 57 -9.81 -10.89 9.46
N TYR A 58 -9.17 -9.83 8.96
CA TYR A 58 -9.87 -8.77 8.22
C TYR A 58 -9.94 -9.13 6.74
N TYR A 59 -11.14 -9.02 6.17
CA TYR A 59 -11.28 -9.07 4.72
C TYR A 59 -10.65 -7.82 4.10
N VAL A 60 -9.78 -8.03 3.11
CA VAL A 60 -9.17 -6.95 2.34
C VAL A 60 -9.98 -6.75 1.06
N TYR A 61 -10.65 -5.61 0.96
CA TYR A 61 -11.32 -5.18 -0.26
C TYR A 61 -10.25 -4.78 -1.28
N ASN A 62 -10.20 -5.51 -2.39
CA ASN A 62 -9.28 -5.19 -3.48
C ASN A 62 -9.70 -3.88 -4.15
N LYS A 63 -8.71 -3.07 -4.52
CA LYS A 63 -8.88 -1.92 -5.39
C LYS A 63 -7.75 -1.83 -6.40
N THR A 64 -7.90 -0.96 -7.39
CA THR A 64 -6.80 -0.59 -8.27
C THR A 64 -5.66 -0.01 -7.44
N ASN A 65 -4.42 -0.38 -7.76
CA ASN A 65 -3.26 0.16 -7.07
C ASN A 65 -3.16 1.66 -7.31
N GLU A 66 -3.04 2.43 -6.24
CA GLU A 66 -2.90 3.88 -6.28
C GLU A 66 -1.56 4.29 -5.71
N ILE A 67 -0.88 5.23 -6.36
CA ILE A 67 0.33 5.84 -5.81
C ILE A 67 -0.12 6.97 -4.90
N VAL A 68 0.37 6.97 -3.67
CA VAL A 68 -0.05 7.94 -2.64
C VAL A 68 1.15 8.51 -1.89
N PHE A 69 1.02 9.72 -1.37
CA PHE A 69 1.86 10.23 -0.30
C PHE A 69 1.05 10.38 0.98
N LEU A 70 1.72 10.33 2.13
CA LEU A 70 1.11 10.82 3.37
C LEU A 70 0.98 12.34 3.28
N LYS A 71 -0.17 12.88 3.67
CA LYS A 71 -0.35 14.32 3.88
C LYS A 71 0.54 14.79 5.02
N GLU A 72 0.88 16.07 5.02
CA GLU A 72 1.59 16.69 6.14
C GLU A 72 0.72 16.58 7.41
N GLY A 73 1.34 16.19 8.53
CA GLY A 73 0.63 15.97 9.79
C GLY A 73 -0.24 14.69 9.87
N ALA A 74 -0.19 13.80 8.87
CA ALA A 74 -0.92 12.54 8.90
C ALA A 74 -0.61 11.72 10.17
N ASN A 75 -1.65 11.22 10.84
CA ASN A 75 -1.48 10.47 12.08
C ASN A 75 -1.17 8.99 11.80
N ILE A 76 0.11 8.65 11.78
CA ILE A 76 0.58 7.26 11.62
C ILE A 76 0.33 6.40 12.86
N GLN A 77 0.04 6.99 14.02
CA GLN A 77 -0.24 6.29 15.29
C GLN A 77 -1.73 5.96 15.45
N ASN A 78 -2.40 5.55 14.37
CA ASN A 78 -3.77 5.05 14.46
C ASN A 78 -3.83 3.68 15.16
N GLU A 79 -5.04 3.30 15.61
CA GLU A 79 -5.27 2.09 16.40
C GLU A 79 -4.71 0.82 15.75
N LEU A 80 -4.93 0.62 14.45
CA LEU A 80 -4.44 -0.55 13.71
C LEU A 80 -2.91 -0.59 13.67
N ASN A 81 -2.27 0.55 13.42
CA ASN A 81 -0.81 0.62 13.38
C ASN A 81 -0.18 0.37 14.76
N ILE A 82 -0.83 0.81 15.84
CA ILE A 82 -0.39 0.51 17.21
C ILE A 82 -0.60 -0.99 17.50
N LYS A 83 -1.81 -1.49 17.29
CA LYS A 83 -2.22 -2.89 17.57
C LYS A 83 -1.33 -3.90 16.86
N TYR A 84 -0.90 -3.59 15.65
CA TYR A 84 -0.06 -4.47 14.83
C TYR A 84 1.41 -4.02 14.73
N ASN A 85 1.82 -3.05 15.55
CA ASN A 85 3.19 -2.56 15.65
C ASN A 85 3.79 -2.09 14.30
N PHE A 86 2.95 -1.50 13.43
CA PHE A 86 3.35 -0.89 12.17
C PHE A 86 3.89 0.54 12.34
N THR A 87 3.71 1.19 13.49
CA THR A 87 4.26 2.54 13.74
C THR A 87 5.76 2.62 13.45
N LYS A 88 6.53 1.58 13.80
CA LYS A 88 7.97 1.48 13.52
C LYS A 88 8.31 1.31 12.03
N SER A 89 7.34 0.88 11.21
CA SER A 89 7.52 0.75 9.76
C SER A 89 7.38 2.09 9.04
N PHE A 90 6.75 3.10 9.63
CA PHE A 90 6.67 4.46 9.10
C PHE A 90 7.88 5.30 9.55
N THR A 91 9.09 4.92 9.13
CA THR A 91 10.28 5.77 9.35
C THR A 91 10.14 7.10 8.62
N GLU A 92 10.86 8.14 9.05
CA GLU A 92 10.82 9.45 8.39
C GLU A 92 11.10 9.38 6.88
N ASP A 93 12.03 8.51 6.46
CA ASP A 93 12.33 8.31 5.05
C ASP A 93 11.16 7.67 4.29
N ILE A 94 10.42 6.75 4.92
CA ILE A 94 9.23 6.13 4.33
C ILE A 94 8.11 7.15 4.20
N GLN A 95 7.88 7.98 5.23
CA GLN A 95 6.84 9.01 5.22
C GLN A 95 7.06 10.07 4.13
N LYS A 96 8.32 10.35 3.77
CA LYS A 96 8.70 11.31 2.71
C LYS A 96 8.65 10.71 1.29
N LYS A 97 8.38 9.43 1.13
CA LYS A 97 8.34 8.74 -0.17
C LYS A 97 6.91 8.43 -0.59
N TYR A 98 6.68 8.30 -1.89
CA TYR A 98 5.42 7.70 -2.34
C TYR A 98 5.35 6.23 -1.91
N LEU A 99 4.13 5.81 -1.62
CA LEU A 99 3.70 4.48 -1.28
C LEU A 99 2.67 4.00 -2.31
N THR A 100 2.34 2.73 -2.25
CA THR A 100 1.27 2.15 -3.06
C THR A 100 0.16 1.70 -2.12
N SER A 101 -1.04 2.23 -2.33
CA SER A 101 -2.23 1.69 -1.70
C SER A 101 -2.78 0.56 -2.54
N LYS A 102 -2.89 -0.64 -1.96
CA LYS A 102 -3.28 -1.88 -2.69
C LYS A 102 -4.66 -2.41 -2.30
N GLY A 103 -5.28 -1.90 -1.24
CA GLY A 103 -6.52 -2.45 -0.70
C GLY A 103 -7.06 -1.65 0.47
N LEU A 104 -8.25 -2.02 0.92
CA LEU A 104 -8.94 -1.42 2.06
C LEU A 104 -9.33 -2.51 3.06
N ILE A 105 -9.34 -2.21 4.35
CA ILE A 105 -10.04 -3.00 5.37
C ILE A 105 -11.07 -2.12 6.06
N ASN A 106 -12.18 -2.71 6.51
CA ASN A 106 -13.10 -2.07 7.44
C ASN A 106 -12.68 -2.46 8.86
N TYR A 107 -12.44 -1.47 9.71
CA TYR A 107 -12.14 -1.62 11.12
C TYR A 107 -12.95 -0.60 11.91
N ASN A 108 -13.81 -1.07 12.82
CA ASN A 108 -14.72 -0.23 13.62
C ASN A 108 -15.54 0.76 12.76
N ASP A 109 -16.13 0.25 11.67
CA ASP A 109 -16.94 1.01 10.69
C ASP A 109 -16.17 2.10 9.93
N GLU A 110 -14.84 2.11 10.01
CA GLU A 110 -13.97 3.00 9.25
C GLU A 110 -13.09 2.21 8.26
N PHE A 111 -12.89 2.79 7.08
CA PHE A 111 -12.01 2.20 6.08
C PHE A 111 -10.57 2.68 6.23
N TYR A 112 -9.65 1.72 6.23
CA TYR A 112 -8.22 1.96 6.24
C TYR A 112 -7.56 1.36 5.00
N GLU A 113 -6.70 2.15 4.38
CA GLU A 113 -5.89 1.76 3.23
C GLU A 113 -4.66 0.99 3.65
N LEU A 114 -4.37 -0.10 2.92
CA LEU A 114 -3.16 -0.89 3.10
C LEU A 114 -2.05 -0.29 2.25
N LEU A 115 -1.06 0.29 2.92
CA LEU A 115 0.07 0.94 2.28
C LEU A 115 1.26 0.02 2.14
N TYR A 116 1.90 0.09 0.98
CA TYR A 116 3.08 -0.68 0.63
C TYR A 116 4.21 0.22 0.16
N LYS A 117 5.44 -0.12 0.55
CA LYS A 117 6.65 0.36 -0.12
C LYS A 117 7.20 -0.76 -0.99
N LYS A 118 7.07 -0.61 -2.32
CA LYS A 118 7.29 -1.71 -3.28
C LYS A 118 6.36 -2.88 -2.90
N GLU A 119 6.93 -4.01 -2.51
CA GLU A 119 6.18 -5.20 -2.07
C GLU A 119 6.09 -5.35 -0.54
N ARG A 120 6.74 -4.47 0.23
CA ARG A 120 6.68 -4.53 1.69
C ARG A 120 5.44 -3.80 2.18
N PHE A 121 4.59 -4.49 2.93
CA PHE A 121 3.50 -3.88 3.67
C PHE A 121 4.06 -2.99 4.79
N VAL A 122 3.67 -1.71 4.83
CA VAL A 122 4.19 -0.73 5.81
C VAL A 122 3.17 -0.35 6.86
N GLY A 123 1.87 -0.51 6.60
CA GLY A 123 0.82 -0.33 7.59
C GLY A 123 -0.45 0.28 7.00
N PHE A 124 -1.28 0.83 7.87
CA PHE A 124 -2.64 1.29 7.58
C PHE A 124 -2.75 2.80 7.70
N MET A 125 -3.51 3.44 6.81
CA MET A 125 -3.84 4.88 6.88
C MET A 125 -5.27 5.13 6.47
N LYS A 126 -5.91 6.16 7.03
CA LYS A 126 -7.20 6.63 6.50
C LYS A 126 -7.00 7.28 5.15
N SER A 127 -7.94 7.12 4.22
CA SER A 127 -7.90 7.79 2.91
C SER A 127 -7.81 9.32 3.04
N SER A 128 -8.39 9.89 4.09
CA SER A 128 -8.31 11.33 4.39
C SER A 128 -6.89 11.83 4.61
N ASP A 129 -5.98 10.97 5.05
CA ASP A 129 -4.59 11.29 5.37
C ASP A 129 -3.65 11.09 4.17
N LEU A 130 -4.20 10.73 3.01
CA LEU A 130 -3.45 10.40 1.80
C LEU A 130 -3.65 11.43 0.70
N ASP A 131 -2.55 11.84 0.09
CA ASP A 131 -2.54 12.57 -1.16
C ASP A 131 -2.41 11.57 -2.30
N VAL A 132 -3.53 11.28 -2.95
CA VAL A 132 -3.63 10.28 -4.01
C VAL A 132 -3.17 10.89 -5.34
N GLY A 133 -2.31 10.15 -6.05
CA GLY A 133 -1.82 10.53 -7.37
C GLY A 133 -2.88 10.28 -8.44
N TYR A 134 -3.28 11.33 -9.14
CA TYR A 134 -4.20 11.23 -10.27
C TYR A 134 -3.40 11.01 -11.55
N ASN A 135 -3.66 9.89 -12.23
CA ASN A 135 -3.11 9.70 -13.57
C ASN A 135 -3.72 10.73 -14.51
N VAL A 136 -2.85 11.38 -15.27
CA VAL A 136 -3.22 12.35 -16.29
C VAL A 136 -2.37 12.05 -17.53
N GLU A 137 -2.85 12.45 -18.70
CA GLU A 137 -2.13 12.27 -19.95
C GLU A 137 -2.26 13.52 -20.80
N TYR A 138 -1.53 14.56 -20.41
CA TYR A 138 -1.53 15.84 -21.12
C TYR A 138 -0.11 16.23 -21.49
N GLU A 139 0.03 16.89 -22.63
CA GLU A 139 1.25 17.62 -22.95
C GLU A 139 1.30 18.92 -22.14
N VAL A 140 2.46 19.22 -21.57
CA VAL A 140 2.71 20.43 -20.80
C VAL A 140 4.02 21.06 -21.23
N THR A 141 4.02 22.39 -21.28
CA THR A 141 5.24 23.17 -21.50
C THR A 141 5.83 23.58 -20.15
N LEU A 142 7.09 23.22 -19.91
CA LEU A 142 7.82 23.63 -18.71
C LEU A 142 8.89 24.67 -19.07
N PRO A 143 9.06 25.74 -18.28
CA PRO A 143 10.17 26.68 -18.45
C PRO A 143 11.53 25.99 -18.39
N ARG A 144 12.52 26.44 -19.17
CA ARG A 144 13.88 25.84 -19.20
C ARG A 144 14.64 25.92 -17.88
N ASP A 145 14.26 26.85 -17.02
CA ASP A 145 14.81 27.00 -15.67
C ASP A 145 14.04 26.20 -14.62
N LYS A 146 12.92 25.56 -14.98
CA LYS A 146 12.13 24.74 -14.07
C LYS A 146 12.97 23.55 -13.60
N GLU A 147 13.04 23.38 -12.28
CA GLU A 147 13.80 22.29 -11.68
C GLU A 147 13.11 20.95 -11.88
N LEU A 148 13.87 19.97 -12.37
CA LEU A 148 13.43 18.58 -12.51
C LEU A 148 14.23 17.69 -11.58
N PHE A 149 13.58 16.63 -11.09
CA PHE A 149 14.17 15.70 -10.14
C PHE A 149 14.00 14.24 -10.57
N VAL A 150 15.00 13.41 -10.35
CA VAL A 150 14.92 11.96 -10.66
C VAL A 150 14.05 11.22 -9.63
N ASP A 151 13.98 11.75 -8.41
CA ASP A 151 13.29 11.14 -7.29
C ASP A 151 12.20 12.06 -6.71
N SER A 152 11.21 11.45 -6.09
CA SER A 152 10.07 12.16 -5.52
C SER A 152 10.38 12.91 -4.21
N GLN A 153 11.60 12.78 -3.67
CA GLN A 153 12.06 13.53 -2.49
C GLN A 153 12.85 14.78 -2.91
N PHE A 154 12.98 15.04 -4.21
CA PHE A 154 13.70 16.17 -4.79
C PHE A 154 15.17 16.24 -4.36
N LYS A 155 15.83 15.09 -4.19
CA LYS A 155 17.25 15.02 -3.79
C LYS A 155 18.20 15.18 -4.97
N THR A 156 17.86 14.58 -6.11
CA THR A 156 18.71 14.57 -7.30
C THR A 156 18.11 15.46 -8.37
N LYS A 157 18.59 16.71 -8.41
CA LYS A 157 18.25 17.69 -9.44
C LYS A 157 18.90 17.33 -10.77
N VAL A 158 18.19 17.60 -11.87
CA VAL A 158 18.70 17.53 -13.24
C VAL A 158 18.40 18.82 -13.98
N ASN A 159 19.21 19.14 -14.98
CA ASN A 159 18.95 20.29 -15.84
C ASN A 159 17.76 19.99 -16.74
N ASN A 160 16.89 20.99 -16.92
CA ASN A 160 15.83 20.91 -17.91
C ASN A 160 16.39 21.26 -19.29
N GLU A 161 16.46 20.27 -20.17
CA GLU A 161 16.97 20.42 -21.54
C GLU A 161 15.84 20.48 -22.59
N ASN A 162 14.57 20.32 -22.16
CA ASN A 162 13.42 20.26 -23.05
C ASN A 162 12.34 21.28 -22.63
N ASP A 163 11.49 21.67 -23.59
CA ASP A 163 10.39 22.58 -23.31
C ASP A 163 9.06 21.82 -23.16
N ILE A 164 8.93 20.64 -23.79
CA ILE A 164 7.69 19.87 -23.89
C ILE A 164 7.82 18.54 -23.15
N TYR A 165 6.82 18.25 -22.32
CA TYR A 165 6.75 17.04 -21.50
C TYR A 165 5.35 16.44 -21.54
N LYS A 166 5.25 15.11 -21.38
CA LYS A 166 3.99 14.45 -21.03
C LYS A 166 3.83 14.45 -19.51
N LEU A 167 2.80 15.12 -19.00
CA LEU A 167 2.39 15.01 -17.60
C LEU A 167 1.66 13.68 -17.42
N LEU A 168 2.19 12.82 -16.54
CA LEU A 168 1.69 11.47 -16.29
C LEU A 168 0.84 11.37 -15.02
N MET A 169 1.17 12.18 -14.01
CA MET A 169 0.51 12.10 -12.71
C MET A 169 0.63 13.42 -11.95
N ILE A 170 -0.40 13.75 -11.17
CA ILE A 170 -0.41 14.90 -10.27
C ILE A 170 -0.80 14.50 -8.85
N PHE A 171 -0.19 15.17 -7.88
CA PHE A 171 -0.50 15.07 -6.45
C PHE A 171 -0.94 16.45 -5.95
N PRO A 172 -2.25 16.71 -5.87
CA PRO A 172 -2.76 18.06 -5.67
C PRO A 172 -2.32 18.69 -4.35
N ASN A 173 -2.33 17.94 -3.24
CA ASN A 173 -2.01 18.52 -1.93
C ASN A 173 -0.52 18.84 -1.79
N LYS A 174 0.35 18.02 -2.37
CA LYS A 174 1.79 18.30 -2.45
C LYS A 174 2.15 19.31 -3.55
N SER A 175 1.25 19.54 -4.50
CA SER A 175 1.52 20.32 -5.70
C SER A 175 2.74 19.78 -6.46
N ILE A 176 2.83 18.45 -6.61
CA ILE A 176 3.92 17.82 -7.38
C ILE A 176 3.36 17.03 -8.55
N GLY A 177 4.14 17.01 -9.63
CA GLY A 177 3.81 16.31 -10.86
C GLY A 177 4.89 15.29 -11.21
N LYS A 178 4.49 14.25 -11.95
CA LYS A 178 5.40 13.35 -12.63
C LYS A 178 5.29 13.58 -14.12
N VAL A 179 6.41 13.89 -14.75
CA VAL A 179 6.50 14.20 -16.18
C VAL A 179 7.42 13.21 -16.90
N GLU A 180 7.25 13.08 -18.20
CA GLU A 180 8.05 12.22 -19.06
C GLU A 180 8.45 12.95 -20.34
N CYS A 181 9.71 12.81 -20.73
CA CYS A 181 10.24 13.26 -22.01
C CYS A 181 11.34 12.28 -22.45
N GLU A 182 11.35 11.89 -23.73
CA GLU A 182 12.30 10.92 -24.28
C GLU A 182 12.42 9.61 -23.47
N ASN A 183 11.30 9.08 -22.98
CA ASN A 183 11.22 7.90 -22.09
C ASN A 183 11.92 8.06 -20.72
N LYS A 184 12.36 9.26 -20.35
CA LYS A 184 12.89 9.58 -19.03
C LYS A 184 11.78 10.22 -18.18
N LYS A 185 11.66 9.77 -16.93
CA LYS A 185 10.63 10.24 -15.99
C LYS A 185 11.27 11.13 -14.94
N PHE A 186 10.63 12.26 -14.70
CA PHE A 186 11.07 13.25 -13.72
C PHE A 186 9.91 13.63 -12.80
N TRP A 187 10.27 14.17 -11.65
CA TRP A 187 9.36 14.83 -10.74
C TRP A 187 9.60 16.33 -10.79
N VAL A 188 8.52 17.09 -10.65
CA VAL A 188 8.53 18.55 -10.76
C VAL A 188 7.58 19.13 -9.71
N ASP A 189 7.98 20.23 -9.10
CA ASP A 189 7.07 21.04 -8.28
C ASP A 189 6.15 21.85 -9.20
N LEU A 190 4.84 21.81 -8.97
CA LEU A 190 3.82 22.45 -9.81
C LEU A 190 3.42 23.84 -9.30
N LYS A 191 4.02 24.33 -8.21
CA LYS A 191 3.88 25.72 -7.76
C LYS A 191 4.66 26.69 -8.65
#